data_AF-A0A2M7SFS5-F1
#
_entry.id   AF-A0A2M7SFS5-F1
#
_cell.length_a   1.000
_cell.length_b   1.000
_cell.length_c   1.000
_cell.angle_alpha   90.00
_cell.angle_beta   90.00
_cell.angle_gamma   90.00
#
_symmetry.space_group_name_H-M   'P 1'
#
loop_
_entity.id
_entity.type
_entity.pdbx_description
1 polymer ?
#
loop_
_entity_poly.entity_id
_entity_poly.type
_entity_poly.pdbx_seq_one_letter_code
_entity_poly.pdbx_strand_id
1 'polypeptide(L)'
;ARIAMRKIEYDLPKRIYEDAEERFTDTETGHTIAVKKAILYGKERDVMVAYRHEDIDVKLLTIHPLKEGQKENRIQSGRWRKI
;
A
#
# COMPACT_ATOMS: atom_id res chain seq x y z
N ALA A 1 10.33 24.03 0.37
CA ALA A 1 9.95 22.78 -0.32
C ALA A 1 9.19 21.89 0.66
N ARG A 2 7.93 21.57 0.37
CA ARG A 2 7.04 20.85 1.29
C ARG A 2 7.14 19.36 0.98
N ILE A 3 7.95 18.63 1.75
CA ILE A 3 7.79 17.22 2.12
C ILE A 3 8.98 16.86 3.03
N ALA A 4 8.90 17.34 4.28
CA ALA A 4 9.45 16.63 5.43
C ALA A 4 8.51 15.46 5.81
N MET A 5 7.95 14.76 4.81
CA MET A 5 7.33 13.46 5.01
C MET A 5 8.46 12.45 4.85
N ARG A 6 8.74 11.55 5.76
CA ARG A 6 8.18 11.07 7.03
C ARG A 6 9.04 9.81 7.22
N LYS A 7 9.54 9.47 8.42
CA LYS A 7 10.45 8.33 8.73
C LYS A 7 9.97 6.96 8.21
N ILE A 8 9.92 6.78 6.91
CA ILE A 8 9.57 5.60 6.16
C ILE A 8 10.88 5.22 5.50
N GLU A 9 11.39 4.05 5.85
CA GLU A 9 12.63 3.54 5.28
C GLU A 9 12.52 3.55 3.76
N TYR A 10 13.60 3.96 3.08
CA TYR A 10 13.61 4.13 1.62
C TYR A 10 13.22 2.86 0.87
N ASP A 11 13.55 1.70 1.44
CA ASP A 11 13.27 0.37 0.92
C ASP A 11 11.88 -0.18 1.29
N LEU A 12 11.15 0.49 2.21
CA LEU A 12 9.85 0.01 2.68
C LEU A 12 8.84 -0.23 1.55
N PRO A 13 8.69 0.64 0.53
CA PRO A 13 7.78 0.38 -0.58
C PRO A 13 8.10 -0.92 -1.33
N LYS A 14 9.38 -1.20 -1.55
CA LYS A 14 9.84 -2.42 -2.21
C LYS A 14 9.55 -3.64 -1.36
N ARG A 15 9.87 -3.60 -0.06
CA ARG A 15 9.59 -4.67 0.90
C ARG A 15 8.10 -4.98 1.04
N ILE A 16 7.25 -3.96 1.01
CA ILE A 16 5.79 -4.16 1.00
C ILE A 16 5.37 -4.82 -0.32
N TYR A 17 5.88 -4.36 -1.45
CA TYR A 17 5.57 -4.97 -2.75
C TYR A 17 6.01 -6.45 -2.84
N GLU A 18 7.17 -6.81 -2.30
CA GLU A 18 7.71 -8.17 -2.35
C GLU A 18 7.01 -9.08 -1.34
N ASP A 19 6.89 -8.63 -0.09
CA ASP A 19 6.48 -9.48 1.04
C ASP A 19 5.04 -9.25 1.52
N ALA A 20 4.19 -8.52 0.78
CA ALA A 20 2.86 -8.18 1.28
C ALA A 20 2.04 -9.43 1.67
N GLU A 21 1.35 -9.32 2.80
CA GLU A 21 0.48 -10.34 3.37
C GLU A 21 -0.85 -10.41 2.61
N GLU A 22 -1.28 -9.28 2.04
CA GLU A 22 -2.54 -9.16 1.33
C GLU A 22 -2.37 -8.35 0.05
N ARG A 23 -3.09 -8.76 -1.01
CA ARG A 23 -3.18 -8.01 -2.26
C ARG A 23 -4.62 -7.78 -2.67
N PHE A 24 -4.85 -6.63 -3.28
CA PHE A 24 -6.16 -6.19 -3.74
C PHE A 24 -6.07 -5.49 -5.08
N THR A 25 -7.16 -5.49 -5.83
CA THR A 25 -7.40 -4.56 -6.93
C THR A 25 -8.24 -3.40 -6.43
N ASP A 26 -7.78 -2.16 -6.65
CA ASP A 26 -8.56 -0.95 -6.40
C ASP A 26 -9.43 -0.64 -7.62
N THR A 27 -10.75 -0.82 -7.50
CA THR A 27 -11.70 -0.70 -8.60
C THR A 27 -11.94 0.73 -9.08
N GLU A 28 -11.58 1.75 -8.29
CA GLU A 28 -11.67 3.15 -8.74
C GLU A 28 -10.51 3.52 -9.68
N THR A 29 -9.33 2.93 -9.45
CA THR A 29 -8.11 3.33 -10.17
C THR A 29 -7.56 2.25 -11.11
N GLY A 30 -8.01 1.00 -10.97
CA GLY A 30 -7.45 -0.15 -11.67
C GLY A 30 -6.09 -0.60 -11.16
N HIS A 31 -5.53 0.03 -10.12
CA HIS A 31 -4.21 -0.33 -9.58
C HIS A 31 -4.26 -1.58 -8.72
N THR A 32 -3.14 -2.30 -8.66
CA THR A 32 -2.93 -3.35 -7.69
C THR A 32 -2.37 -2.75 -6.40
N ILE A 33 -2.83 -3.28 -5.27
CA ILE A 33 -2.50 -2.81 -3.94
C ILE A 33 -1.84 -3.96 -3.18
N ALA A 34 -0.63 -3.73 -2.69
CA ALA A 34 0.06 -4.59 -1.72
C ALA A 34 -0.09 -3.99 -0.32
N VAL A 35 -0.45 -4.81 0.67
CA VAL A 35 -0.57 -4.38 2.08
C VAL A 35 0.29 -5.25 2.98
N LYS A 36 1.03 -4.60 3.88
CA LYS A 36 1.84 -5.26 4.91
C LYS A 36 1.80 -4.46 6.21
N LYS A 37 1.96 -5.13 7.35
CA LYS A 37 2.16 -4.46 8.64
C LYS A 37 3.58 -3.89 8.73
N ALA A 38 3.70 -2.67 9.25
CA ALA A 38 4.99 -2.06 9.54
C ALA A 38 4.92 -1.17 10.79
N ILE A 39 6.04 -1.08 11.51
CA ILE A 39 6.18 -0.15 12.65
C ILE A 39 6.53 1.22 12.09
N LEU A 40 5.61 2.17 12.20
CA LEU A 40 5.83 3.57 11.84
C LEU A 40 5.60 4.45 13.07
N TYR A 41 6.61 5.24 13.44
CA TYR A 41 6.58 6.10 14.64
C TYR A 41 6.26 5.33 15.94
N GLY A 42 6.80 4.12 16.08
CA GLY A 42 6.60 3.27 17.26
C GLY A 42 5.21 2.63 17.35
N LYS A 43 4.40 2.69 16.29
CA LYS A 43 3.10 2.02 16.21
C LYS A 43 3.05 1.10 15.01
N GLU A 44 2.57 -0.12 15.21
CA GLU A 44 2.26 -1.02 14.12
C GLU A 44 1.02 -0.53 13.37
N ARG A 45 1.09 -0.50 12.04
CA ARG A 45 -0.01 -0.13 11.16
C ARG A 45 0.07 -0.91 9.86
N ASP A 46 -1.08 -1.13 9.23
CA ASP A 46 -1.11 -1.57 7.84
C ASP A 46 -0.60 -0.44 6.95
N VAL A 47 0.32 -0.76 6.04
CA VAL A 47 0.85 0.17 5.05
C VAL A 47 0.59 -0.41 3.67
N MET A 48 0.02 0.41 2.80
CA MET A 48 -0.28 0.02 1.43
C MET A 48 0.73 0.60 0.45
N VAL A 49 0.98 -0.15 -0.62
CA VAL A 49 1.67 0.31 -1.81
C VAL A 49 0.76 0.06 -3.00
N ALA A 50 0.45 1.12 -3.77
CA ALA A 50 -0.20 0.97 -5.06
C ALA A 50 0.86 0.78 -6.14
N TYR A 51 0.63 -0.16 -7.05
CA TYR A 51 1.53 -0.47 -8.14
C TYR A 51 0.78 -0.90 -9.40
N ARG A 52 1.49 -0.90 -10.52
CA ARG A 52 1.03 -1.49 -11.79
C ARG A 52 2.13 -2.33 -12.40
N HIS A 53 1.74 -3.41 -13.06
CA HIS A 53 2.63 -4.18 -13.92
C HIS A 53 2.77 -3.45 -15.26
N GLU A 54 4.02 -3.32 -15.73
CA GLU A 54 4.37 -2.93 -17.08
C GLU A 54 5.06 -4.13 -17.76
N ASP A 55 5.32 -4.05 -19.06
CA ASP A 55 5.72 -5.23 -19.87
C ASP A 55 6.95 -5.98 -19.34
N ILE A 56 7.91 -5.27 -18.75
CA ILE A 56 9.17 -5.83 -18.24
C ILE A 56 9.44 -5.54 -16.76
N ASP A 57 8.65 -4.66 -16.15
CA ASP A 57 8.93 -4.11 -14.82
C ASP A 57 7.65 -3.83 -14.03
N VAL A 58 7.81 -3.54 -12.73
CA VAL A 58 6.72 -3.06 -11.87
C VAL A 58 6.95 -1.63 -11.45
N LYS A 59 5.94 -0.79 -11.67
CA LYS A 59 5.98 0.60 -11.25
C LYS A 59 5.25 0.79 -9.93
N LEU A 60 6.01 1.12 -8.88
CA LEU A 60 5.47 1.53 -7.59
C LEU A 60 4.97 2.98 -7.70
N LEU A 61 3.69 3.20 -7.42
CA LEU A 61 3.02 4.48 -7.65
C LEU A 61 2.97 5.34 -6.39
N THR A 62 2.55 4.76 -5.27
CA THR A 62 2.45 5.47 -3.99
C THR A 62 2.52 4.52 -2.81
N ILE A 63 2.97 5.03 -1.67
CA ILE A 63 2.97 4.36 -0.37
C ILE A 63 2.12 5.16 0.63
N HIS A 64 1.26 4.48 1.38
CA HIS A 64 0.40 5.14 2.35
C HIS A 64 0.17 4.28 3.60
N PRO A 65 0.52 4.76 4.81
CA PRO A 65 0.07 4.14 6.05
C PRO A 65 -1.45 4.30 6.16
N LEU A 66 -2.16 3.20 6.39
CA LEU A 66 -3.60 3.21 6.54
C LEU A 66 -4.00 3.67 7.94
N LYS A 67 -5.13 4.38 8.01
CA LYS A 67 -5.83 4.64 9.27
C LYS A 67 -6.58 3.36 9.70
N GLU A 68 -6.87 3.28 10.98
CA GLU A 68 -7.71 2.21 11.53
C GLU A 68 -9.07 2.17 10.80
N GLY A 69 -9.52 0.97 10.44
CA GLY A 69 -10.77 0.75 9.68
C GLY A 69 -10.71 1.14 8.19
N GLN A 70 -9.65 1.81 7.72
CA GLN A 70 -9.60 2.29 6.34
C GLN A 70 -9.51 1.14 5.33
N LYS A 71 -8.81 0.06 5.68
CA LYS A 71 -8.71 -1.14 4.83
C LYS A 71 -10.07 -1.84 4.75
N GLU A 72 -10.68 -2.09 5.90
CA GLU A 72 -11.95 -2.79 6.05
C GLU A 72 -13.07 -2.05 5.32
N ASN A 73 -13.14 -0.72 5.47
CA ASN A 73 -14.12 0.10 4.78
C ASN A 73 -13.99 0.01 3.25
N ARG A 74 -12.76 -0.05 2.71
CA ARG A 74 -12.52 -0.19 1.27
C ARG A 74 -12.86 -1.59 0.76
N ILE A 75 -12.66 -2.62 1.57
CA ILE A 75 -13.07 -3.98 1.24
C ILE A 75 -14.59 -4.08 1.25
N GLN A 76 -15.24 -3.59 2.32
CA GLN A 76 -16.70 -3.64 2.49
C GLN A 76 -17.45 -2.84 1.42
N SER A 77 -16.91 -1.69 1.00
CA SER A 77 -17.51 -0.91 -0.10
C SER A 77 -17.29 -1.52 -1.48
N GLY A 78 -16.49 -2.59 -1.59
CA GLY A 78 -16.12 -3.22 -2.86
C GLY A 78 -15.10 -2.43 -3.69
N ARG A 79 -14.56 -1.33 -3.12
CA ARG A 79 -13.47 -0.57 -3.74
C ARG A 79 -12.21 -1.43 -3.85
N TRP A 80 -11.85 -2.14 -2.78
CA TRP A 80 -10.72 -3.08 -2.78
C TRP A 80 -11.26 -4.51 -2.86
N ARG A 81 -10.88 -5.21 -3.91
CA ARG A 81 -11.23 -6.62 -4.11
C ARG A 81 -9.99 -7.48 -3.96
N LYS A 82 -10.05 -8.49 -3.08
CA LYS A 82 -8.91 -9.37 -2.82
C LYS A 82 -8.53 -10.14 -4.08
N ILE A 83 -7.23 -10.32 -4.31
CA ILE A 83 -6.65 -11.12 -5.40
C ILE A 83 -6.24 -12.48 -4.84
#